data_AF-A0A0B6ZUZ0-F1
#
_entry.id   AF-A0A0B6ZUZ0-F1
#
_cell.length_a   1.000
_cell.length_b   1.000
_cell.length_c   1.000
_cell.angle_alpha   90.00
_cell.angle_beta   90.00
_cell.angle_gamma   90.00
#
_symmetry.space_group_name_H-M   'P 1'
#
loop_
_entity.id
_entity.type
_entity.pdbx_description
1 polymer ?
#
loop_
_entity_poly.entity_id
_entity_poly.type
_entity_poly.pdbx_seq_one_letter_code
_entity_poly.pdbx_strand_id
1 'polypeptide(L)'
;LTKPPANGLGLSIAFLGFDSMSRMSWLRRMPITREYMVNELNAIELEGYNILGDGTPAALFPVLTGKHEQELPEARRSMKDAKSVDDFPWLWRNFSKHGYVTSWADAQISIAPFNYRLLGFEHSPADYFMRPFFLAVDPTYSKYSSDCHASEPNHIVWFNWIRDIFYMYKN
;
A
#
# COMPACT_ATOMS: atom_id res chain seq x y z
N LEU A 1 15.08 7.19 16.42
CA LEU A 1 15.41 7.00 14.99
C LEU A 1 16.65 6.14 14.92
N THR A 2 16.44 4.83 14.72
CA THR A 2 17.50 3.83 14.72
C THR A 2 18.22 3.86 13.38
N LYS A 3 19.56 3.94 13.42
CA LYS A 3 20.39 3.68 12.23
C LYS A 3 19.97 2.33 11.63
N PRO A 4 19.99 2.17 10.30
CA PRO A 4 19.79 0.87 9.68
C PRO A 4 20.74 -0.16 10.33
N PRO A 5 20.33 -1.42 10.47
CA PRO A 5 21.17 -2.44 11.10
C PRO A 5 22.55 -2.44 10.45
N ALA A 6 23.60 -2.61 11.25
CA ALA A 6 24.99 -2.59 10.76
C ALA A 6 25.26 -3.58 9.61
N ASN A 7 24.40 -4.58 9.43
CA ASN A 7 24.47 -5.62 8.40
C ASN A 7 23.33 -5.55 7.35
N GLY A 8 22.53 -4.48 7.33
CA GLY A 8 21.45 -4.29 6.35
C GLY A 8 21.99 -3.82 5.00
N LEU A 9 21.26 -4.08 3.91
CA LEU A 9 21.64 -3.67 2.54
C LEU A 9 21.73 -2.13 2.35
N GLY A 10 21.27 -1.33 3.32
CA GLY A 10 21.26 0.14 3.24
C GLY A 10 20.29 0.68 2.18
N LEU A 11 19.38 -0.16 1.69
CA LEU A 11 18.40 0.18 0.64
C LEU A 11 17.07 0.59 1.27
N SER A 12 16.49 1.67 0.75
CA SER A 12 15.09 2.02 0.98
C SER A 12 14.22 1.39 -0.12
N ILE A 13 13.03 0.93 0.25
CA ILE A 13 12.13 0.20 -0.66
C ILE A 13 10.78 0.91 -0.70
N ALA A 14 10.27 1.17 -1.90
CA ALA A 14 8.94 1.72 -2.14
C ALA A 14 8.09 0.70 -2.90
N PHE A 15 6.88 0.44 -2.40
CA PHE A 15 5.84 -0.28 -3.14
C PHE A 15 4.80 0.73 -3.61
N LEU A 16 4.62 0.84 -4.93
CA LEU A 16 3.60 1.68 -5.54
C LEU A 16 2.58 0.79 -6.27
N GLY A 17 1.35 0.80 -5.77
CA GLY A 17 0.23 0.04 -6.36
C GLY A 17 -0.73 0.96 -7.10
N PHE A 18 -1.24 0.52 -8.24
CA PHE A 18 -2.27 1.21 -9.02
C PHE A 18 -3.50 0.30 -9.19
N ASP A 19 -4.66 0.78 -8.74
CA ASP A 19 -5.94 0.08 -8.90
C ASP A 19 -6.77 0.76 -10.00
N SER A 20 -7.35 0.08 -11.01
CA SER A 20 -7.16 -1.31 -11.43
C SER A 20 -6.34 -1.35 -12.72
N MET A 21 -5.13 -1.94 -12.67
CA MET A 21 -4.21 -1.99 -13.82
C MET A 21 -3.91 -3.43 -14.26
N SER A 22 -4.11 -3.70 -15.55
CA SER A 22 -3.62 -4.92 -16.21
C SER A 22 -2.30 -4.67 -16.93
N ARG A 23 -1.54 -5.72 -17.29
CA ARG A 23 -0.35 -5.59 -18.16
C ARG A 23 -0.68 -4.88 -19.47
N MET A 24 -1.83 -5.18 -20.09
CA MET A 24 -2.23 -4.52 -21.34
C MET A 24 -2.60 -3.05 -21.13
N SER A 25 -3.17 -2.69 -19.97
CA SER A 25 -3.41 -1.29 -19.61
C SER A 25 -2.09 -0.56 -19.37
N TRP A 26 -1.13 -1.17 -18.69
CA TRP A 26 0.22 -0.63 -18.49
C TRP A 26 0.90 -0.31 -19.82
N LEU A 27 0.89 -1.25 -20.77
CA LEU A 27 1.48 -1.06 -22.11
C LEU A 27 0.81 0.06 -22.92
N ARG A 28 -0.53 0.20 -22.85
CA ARG A 28 -1.27 1.14 -23.71
C ARG A 28 -1.49 2.52 -23.09
N ARG A 29 -1.72 2.60 -21.78
CA ARG A 29 -2.12 3.84 -21.10
C ARG A 29 -0.98 4.56 -20.41
N MET A 30 0.13 3.87 -20.14
CA MET A 30 1.31 4.47 -19.51
C MET A 30 2.58 4.29 -20.36
N PRO A 31 2.55 4.55 -21.68
CA PRO A 31 3.70 4.28 -22.54
C PRO A 31 4.93 5.10 -22.15
N ILE A 32 4.73 6.38 -21.80
CA ILE A 32 5.81 7.29 -21.37
C ILE A 32 6.42 6.81 -20.04
N THR A 33 5.59 6.49 -19.05
CA THR A 33 6.07 5.97 -17.76
C THR A 33 6.81 4.65 -17.94
N ARG A 34 6.29 3.75 -18.77
CA ARG A 34 6.94 2.47 -19.05
C ARG A 34 8.29 2.65 -19.72
N GLU A 35 8.37 3.50 -20.74
CA GLU A 35 9.62 3.79 -21.44
C GLU A 35 10.68 4.30 -20.46
N TYR A 36 10.32 5.26 -19.60
CA TYR A 36 11.22 5.75 -18.55
C TYR A 36 11.65 4.64 -17.59
N MET A 37 10.71 3.83 -17.09
CA MET A 37 11.02 2.74 -16.16
C MET A 37 11.98 1.72 -16.78
N VAL A 38 11.71 1.26 -18.01
CA VAL A 38 12.48 0.19 -18.67
C VAL A 38 13.82 0.70 -19.18
N ASN A 39 13.84 1.84 -19.88
CA ASN A 39 15.02 2.30 -20.60
C ASN A 39 15.94 3.20 -19.75
N GLU A 40 15.38 4.01 -18.86
CA GLU A 40 16.16 4.95 -18.04
C GLU A 40 16.51 4.36 -16.67
N LEU A 41 15.53 3.72 -16.01
CA LEU A 41 15.73 3.13 -14.68
C LEU A 41 16.18 1.66 -14.72
N ASN A 42 16.27 1.05 -15.92
CA ASN A 42 16.59 -0.37 -16.09
C ASN A 42 15.65 -1.29 -15.29
N ALA A 43 14.38 -0.91 -15.16
CA ALA A 43 13.39 -1.70 -14.45
C ALA A 43 13.10 -3.02 -15.17
N ILE A 44 12.90 -4.07 -14.39
CA ILE A 44 12.55 -5.40 -14.90
C ILE A 44 11.03 -5.55 -14.92
N GLU A 45 10.48 -5.86 -16.08
CA GLU A 45 9.07 -6.21 -16.21
C GLU A 45 8.84 -7.70 -15.94
N LEU A 46 8.00 -7.99 -14.94
CA LEU A 46 7.63 -9.36 -14.60
C LEU A 46 6.50 -9.85 -15.51
N GLU A 47 6.83 -10.26 -16.73
CA GLU A 47 5.82 -10.62 -17.75
C GLU A 47 4.95 -11.82 -17.37
N GLY A 48 5.44 -12.70 -16.51
CA GLY A 48 4.70 -13.85 -15.97
C GLY A 48 3.94 -13.57 -14.67
N TYR A 49 3.94 -12.33 -14.17
CA TYR A 49 3.22 -11.98 -12.95
C TYR A 49 1.70 -12.13 -13.12
N ASN A 50 1.07 -12.81 -12.17
CA ASN A 50 -0.37 -13.01 -12.11
C ASN A 50 -0.87 -12.75 -10.69
N ILE A 51 -2.09 -12.20 -10.60
CA ILE A 51 -2.80 -12.09 -9.32
C ILE A 51 -3.34 -13.46 -8.91
N LEU A 52 -3.45 -13.70 -7.59
CA LEU A 52 -3.96 -14.98 -7.06
C LEU A 52 -5.47 -14.95 -6.76
N GLY A 53 -6.15 -13.85 -7.08
CA GLY A 53 -7.60 -13.71 -6.96
C GLY A 53 -8.09 -12.37 -7.50
N ASP A 54 -9.40 -12.26 -7.68
CA ASP A 54 -10.06 -11.16 -8.42
C ASP A 54 -10.15 -9.84 -7.62
N GLY A 55 -10.11 -9.91 -6.29
CA GLY A 55 -10.20 -8.73 -5.42
C GLY A 55 -8.85 -8.17 -4.98
N THR A 56 -8.79 -6.87 -4.69
CA THR A 56 -7.60 -6.19 -4.15
C THR A 56 -7.00 -6.92 -2.93
N PRO A 57 -7.78 -7.41 -1.93
CA PRO A 57 -7.20 -8.21 -0.84
C PRO A 57 -6.54 -9.50 -1.32
N ALA A 58 -7.18 -10.25 -2.21
CA ALA A 58 -6.64 -11.51 -2.73
C ALA A 58 -5.38 -11.31 -3.61
N ALA A 59 -5.25 -10.14 -4.27
CA ALA A 59 -4.04 -9.76 -4.98
C ALA A 59 -2.92 -9.30 -4.03
N LEU A 60 -3.25 -8.58 -2.95
CA LEU A 60 -2.27 -8.01 -2.03
C LEU A 60 -1.79 -8.97 -0.95
N PHE A 61 -2.63 -9.88 -0.44
CA PHE A 61 -2.22 -10.79 0.63
C PHE A 61 -0.98 -11.62 0.28
N PRO A 62 -0.88 -12.27 -0.88
CA PRO A 62 0.31 -13.05 -1.22
C PRO A 62 1.58 -12.19 -1.24
N VAL A 63 1.48 -10.95 -1.71
CA VAL A 63 2.62 -10.02 -1.76
C VAL A 63 3.02 -9.54 -0.37
N LEU A 64 2.03 -9.24 0.49
CA LEU A 64 2.25 -8.60 1.78
C LEU A 64 2.37 -9.58 2.95
N THR A 65 1.98 -10.83 2.80
CA THR A 65 2.01 -11.84 3.88
C THR A 65 2.65 -13.16 3.45
N GLY A 66 2.86 -13.38 2.15
CA GLY A 66 3.28 -14.67 1.61
C GLY A 66 2.19 -15.75 1.68
N LYS A 67 0.94 -15.36 1.90
CA LYS A 67 -0.19 -16.27 2.14
C LYS A 67 -1.42 -15.90 1.31
N HIS A 68 -2.18 -16.90 0.90
CA HIS A 68 -3.54 -16.71 0.39
C HIS A 68 -4.48 -16.29 1.52
N GLU A 69 -5.58 -15.60 1.18
CA GLU A 69 -6.59 -15.17 2.17
C GLU A 69 -7.11 -16.34 3.01
N GLN A 70 -7.30 -17.51 2.39
CA GLN A 70 -7.81 -18.71 3.04
C GLN A 70 -6.83 -19.35 4.03
N GLU A 71 -5.54 -19.00 3.96
CA GLU A 71 -4.52 -19.47 4.91
C GLU A 71 -4.39 -18.55 6.13
N LEU A 72 -5.02 -17.37 6.09
CA LEU A 72 -4.96 -16.37 7.16
C LEU A 72 -6.14 -16.56 8.14
N PRO A 73 -6.01 -16.08 9.39
CA PRO A 73 -7.13 -16.06 10.33
C PRO A 73 -8.35 -15.35 9.74
N GLU A 74 -9.54 -15.85 10.09
CA GLU A 74 -10.80 -15.25 9.63
C GLU A 74 -10.91 -13.78 10.09
N ALA A 75 -11.00 -12.87 9.12
CA ALA A 75 -11.10 -11.44 9.36
C ALA A 75 -12.29 -10.78 8.66
N ARG A 76 -13.09 -11.53 7.91
CA ARG A 76 -14.24 -11.00 7.17
C ARG A 76 -15.33 -10.57 8.15
N ARG A 77 -15.80 -9.33 8.02
CA ARG A 77 -16.77 -8.71 8.94
C ARG A 77 -18.11 -9.46 9.00
N SER A 78 -18.45 -10.21 7.95
CA SER A 78 -19.68 -11.00 7.86
C SER A 78 -19.58 -12.36 8.56
N MET A 79 -18.39 -12.76 9.03
CA MET A 79 -18.14 -14.07 9.61
C MET A 79 -18.15 -13.99 11.13
N LYS A 80 -18.68 -15.04 11.77
CA LYS A 80 -18.69 -15.16 13.23
C LYS A 80 -17.25 -15.34 13.73
N ASP A 81 -16.95 -14.73 14.87
CA ASP A 81 -15.65 -14.82 15.56
C ASP A 81 -14.46 -14.28 14.74
N ALA A 82 -14.74 -13.46 13.71
CA ALA A 82 -13.72 -12.79 12.92
C ALA A 82 -12.89 -11.83 13.79
N LYS A 83 -11.60 -11.69 13.48
CA LYS A 83 -10.65 -10.82 14.18
C LYS A 83 -10.12 -9.71 13.28
N SER A 84 -9.48 -8.71 13.89
CA SER A 84 -8.68 -7.73 13.16
C SER A 84 -7.57 -8.44 12.38
N VAL A 85 -7.04 -7.77 11.35
CA VAL A 85 -5.95 -8.31 10.53
C VAL A 85 -4.57 -8.09 11.17
N ASP A 86 -4.53 -7.58 12.40
CA ASP A 86 -3.30 -7.20 13.10
C ASP A 86 -2.33 -8.38 13.19
N ASP A 87 -2.81 -9.59 13.49
CA ASP A 87 -1.98 -10.77 13.74
C ASP A 87 -1.45 -11.45 12.47
N PHE A 88 -1.73 -10.92 11.28
CA PHE A 88 -1.25 -11.52 10.04
C PHE A 88 0.28 -11.36 9.92
N PRO A 89 0.96 -12.24 9.17
CA PRO A 89 2.42 -12.21 9.02
C PRO A 89 2.85 -11.14 8.01
N TRP A 90 2.49 -9.89 8.27
CA TRP A 90 2.74 -8.77 7.38
C TRP A 90 4.23 -8.51 7.11
N LEU A 91 4.56 -8.22 5.86
CA LEU A 91 5.90 -7.98 5.35
C LEU A 91 6.59 -6.84 6.12
N TRP A 92 5.87 -5.77 6.40
CA TRP A 92 6.40 -4.63 7.15
C TRP A 92 6.77 -4.97 8.60
N ARG A 93 6.19 -6.00 9.22
CA ARG A 93 6.63 -6.46 10.55
C ARG A 93 8.06 -7.00 10.49
N ASN A 94 8.46 -7.65 9.39
CA ASN A 94 9.83 -8.10 9.20
C ASN A 94 10.77 -6.90 8.99
N PHE A 95 10.37 -5.91 8.20
CA PHE A 95 11.16 -4.68 8.01
C PHE A 95 11.33 -3.92 9.34
N SER A 96 10.25 -3.71 10.09
CA SER A 96 10.29 -3.03 11.39
C SER A 96 11.22 -3.74 12.40
N LYS A 97 11.16 -5.08 12.48
CA LYS A 97 12.10 -5.87 13.32
C LYS A 97 13.57 -5.68 12.95
N HIS A 98 13.85 -5.33 11.69
CA HIS A 98 15.19 -5.01 11.19
C HIS A 98 15.43 -3.50 11.13
N GLY A 99 14.74 -2.70 11.93
CA GLY A 99 15.05 -1.28 12.14
C GLY A 99 14.68 -0.35 10.98
N TYR A 100 13.88 -0.81 10.01
CA TYR A 100 13.34 0.04 8.96
C TYR A 100 12.21 0.92 9.50
N VAL A 101 12.17 2.16 9.05
CA VAL A 101 10.94 2.98 9.14
C VAL A 101 9.94 2.46 8.12
N THR A 102 8.72 2.18 8.58
CA THR A 102 7.67 1.57 7.77
C THR A 102 6.53 2.55 7.50
N SER A 103 5.94 2.46 6.32
CA SER A 103 4.77 3.24 5.94
C SER A 103 3.75 2.39 5.21
N TRP A 104 2.48 2.59 5.55
CA TRP A 104 1.35 2.01 4.85
C TRP A 104 0.34 3.10 4.51
N ALA A 105 -0.03 3.17 3.23
CA ALA A 105 -1.05 4.07 2.73
C ALA A 105 -1.91 3.32 1.73
N ASP A 106 -3.21 3.32 1.96
CA ASP A 106 -4.21 2.68 1.10
C ASP A 106 -5.42 3.59 0.88
N ALA A 107 -6.44 3.06 0.20
CA ALA A 107 -7.54 3.85 -0.30
C ALA A 107 -8.39 4.54 0.80
N GLN A 108 -9.36 5.35 0.36
CA GLN A 108 -10.29 6.05 1.23
C GLN A 108 -11.09 5.09 2.12
N ILE A 109 -11.67 5.60 3.22
CA ILE A 109 -12.29 4.79 4.29
C ILE A 109 -13.25 3.72 3.76
N SER A 110 -14.09 4.10 2.80
CA SER A 110 -15.17 3.27 2.26
C SER A 110 -14.69 2.13 1.35
N ILE A 111 -13.45 2.18 0.87
CA ILE A 111 -12.91 1.23 -0.12
C ILE A 111 -11.52 0.70 0.25
N ALA A 112 -11.00 1.04 1.43
CA ALA A 112 -9.72 0.54 1.90
C ALA A 112 -9.71 -0.99 1.92
N PRO A 113 -8.72 -1.64 1.27
CA PRO A 113 -8.74 -3.07 0.95
C PRO A 113 -8.92 -3.94 2.20
N PHE A 114 -8.32 -3.54 3.32
CA PHE A 114 -8.37 -4.29 4.56
C PHE A 114 -9.48 -3.83 5.51
N ASN A 115 -10.25 -2.79 5.19
CA ASN A 115 -11.34 -2.31 6.07
C ASN A 115 -12.73 -2.49 5.44
N TYR A 116 -12.82 -2.64 4.12
CA TYR A 116 -14.10 -2.75 3.42
C TYR A 116 -14.82 -4.07 3.75
N ARG A 117 -14.19 -5.21 3.44
CA ARG A 117 -14.73 -6.56 3.73
C ARG A 117 -14.20 -7.16 5.03
N LEU A 118 -13.06 -6.69 5.50
CA LEU A 118 -12.39 -7.22 6.69
C LEU A 118 -12.50 -6.23 7.85
N LEU A 119 -12.29 -6.72 9.07
CA LEU A 119 -12.34 -5.89 10.28
C LEU A 119 -11.23 -4.84 10.32
N GLY A 120 -10.20 -5.01 9.48
CA GLY A 120 -9.09 -4.07 9.36
C GLY A 120 -8.17 -4.07 10.55
N PHE A 121 -7.37 -3.01 10.63
CA PHE A 121 -6.37 -2.85 11.66
C PHE A 121 -6.97 -2.20 12.92
N GLU A 122 -6.67 -2.79 14.08
CA GLU A 122 -7.01 -2.20 15.37
C GLU A 122 -5.87 -1.27 15.84
N HIS A 123 -4.63 -1.66 15.59
CA HIS A 123 -3.43 -0.87 15.85
C HIS A 123 -2.78 -0.38 14.54
N SER A 124 -2.01 0.71 14.60
CA SER A 124 -1.28 1.17 13.41
C SER A 124 -0.35 0.07 12.88
N PRO A 125 -0.48 -0.36 11.62
CA PRO A 125 0.31 -1.48 11.09
C PRO A 125 1.77 -1.09 10.83
N ALA A 126 2.03 0.20 10.67
CA ALA A 126 3.34 0.77 10.33
C ALA A 126 3.59 2.05 11.16
N ASP A 127 4.83 2.55 11.15
CA ASP A 127 5.20 3.80 11.83
C ASP A 127 4.41 4.99 11.28
N TYR A 128 4.17 4.97 9.96
CA TYR A 128 3.32 5.92 9.26
C TYR A 128 2.14 5.21 8.64
N PHE A 129 0.94 5.58 9.06
CA PHE A 129 -0.30 5.05 8.50
C PHE A 129 -1.15 6.20 7.98
N MET A 130 -1.58 6.13 6.72
CA MET A 130 -2.34 7.22 6.09
C MET A 130 -3.83 7.22 6.49
N ARG A 131 -4.35 6.17 7.11
CA ARG A 131 -5.78 6.08 7.48
C ARG A 131 -6.29 7.23 8.37
N PRO A 132 -5.56 7.72 9.38
CA PRO A 132 -5.94 8.93 10.12
C PRO A 132 -6.15 10.16 9.23
N PHE A 133 -5.36 10.33 8.16
CA PHE A 133 -5.60 11.39 7.17
C PHE A 133 -6.95 11.20 6.48
N PHE A 134 -7.23 9.98 5.99
CA PHE A 134 -8.52 9.68 5.34
C PHE A 134 -9.71 9.85 6.29
N LEU A 135 -9.57 9.49 7.57
CA LEU A 135 -10.57 9.75 8.61
C LEU A 135 -10.86 11.24 8.79
N ALA A 136 -9.84 12.09 8.69
CA ALA A 136 -9.99 13.54 8.82
C ALA A 136 -10.63 14.19 7.58
N VAL A 137 -10.31 13.72 6.37
CA VAL A 137 -10.82 14.32 5.13
C VAL A 137 -12.19 13.78 4.69
N ASP A 138 -12.61 12.61 5.15
CA ASP A 138 -13.87 11.98 4.75
C ASP A 138 -15.12 12.86 4.87
N PRO A 139 -15.32 13.63 5.97
CA PRO A 139 -16.46 14.54 6.09
C PRO A 139 -16.46 15.69 5.07
N THR A 140 -15.37 15.88 4.34
CA THR A 140 -15.20 16.97 3.37
C THR A 140 -15.41 16.53 1.92
N TYR A 141 -15.50 15.22 1.63
CA TYR A 141 -15.61 14.73 0.24
C TYR A 141 -16.83 15.28 -0.51
N SER A 142 -17.94 15.52 0.20
CA SER A 142 -19.15 16.11 -0.41
C SER A 142 -19.00 17.59 -0.79
N LYS A 143 -17.94 18.26 -0.32
CA LYS A 143 -17.71 19.70 -0.51
C LYS A 143 -16.77 20.01 -1.68
N TYR A 144 -16.01 19.02 -2.15
CA TYR A 144 -14.94 19.21 -3.13
C TYR A 144 -15.13 18.29 -4.34
N SER A 145 -14.38 18.55 -5.41
CA SER A 145 -14.32 17.65 -6.56
C SER A 145 -13.84 16.26 -6.13
N SER A 146 -14.35 15.20 -6.76
CA SER A 146 -13.96 13.81 -6.47
C SER A 146 -12.46 13.57 -6.65
N ASP A 147 -11.79 14.36 -7.48
CA ASP A 147 -10.37 14.20 -7.81
C ASP A 147 -9.43 15.05 -6.93
N CYS A 148 -9.97 15.75 -5.93
CA CYS A 148 -9.20 16.64 -5.06
C CYS A 148 -9.50 16.44 -3.57
N HIS A 149 -8.46 16.58 -2.74
CA HIS A 149 -8.57 16.84 -1.32
C HIS A 149 -8.45 18.35 -1.11
N ALA A 150 -9.60 19.03 -0.95
CA ALA A 150 -9.69 20.48 -0.97
C ALA A 150 -9.08 21.09 -2.24
N SER A 151 -7.97 21.83 -2.13
CA SER A 151 -7.28 22.46 -3.26
C SER A 151 -6.21 21.58 -3.92
N GLU A 152 -5.91 20.41 -3.38
CA GLU A 152 -4.82 19.56 -3.85
C GLU A 152 -5.36 18.33 -4.60
N PRO A 153 -4.89 18.04 -5.83
CA PRO A 153 -5.29 16.84 -6.54
C PRO A 153 -4.88 15.57 -5.79
N ASN A 154 -5.74 14.55 -5.79
CA ASN A 154 -5.52 13.31 -5.03
C ASN A 154 -4.15 12.68 -5.33
N HIS A 155 -3.78 12.59 -6.62
CA HIS A 155 -2.50 11.99 -7.03
C HIS A 155 -1.28 12.74 -6.46
N ILE A 156 -1.36 14.06 -6.28
CA ILE A 156 -0.28 14.85 -5.69
C ILE A 156 -0.15 14.53 -4.20
N VAL A 157 -1.26 14.44 -3.46
CA VAL A 157 -1.24 14.03 -2.05
C VAL A 157 -0.58 12.65 -1.89
N TRP A 158 -0.93 11.70 -2.76
CA TRP A 158 -0.34 10.36 -2.79
C TRP A 158 1.17 10.36 -3.06
N PHE A 159 1.61 11.06 -4.09
CA PHE A 159 3.04 11.13 -4.40
C PHE A 159 3.83 11.90 -3.34
N ASN A 160 3.25 12.96 -2.77
CA ASN A 160 3.86 13.72 -1.67
C ASN A 160 4.04 12.83 -0.43
N TRP A 161 3.04 12.02 -0.05
CA TRP A 161 3.16 11.08 1.08
C TRP A 161 4.36 10.15 0.93
N ILE A 162 4.52 9.51 -0.24
CA ILE A 162 5.65 8.62 -0.50
C ILE A 162 6.96 9.41 -0.48
N ARG A 163 7.02 10.50 -1.24
CA ARG A 163 8.22 11.33 -1.40
C ARG A 163 8.74 11.86 -0.06
N ASP A 164 7.84 12.37 0.79
CA ASP A 164 8.21 13.05 2.03
C ASP A 164 8.78 12.08 3.06
N ILE A 165 8.31 10.82 3.08
CA ILE A 165 8.91 9.77 3.93
C ILE A 165 10.37 9.53 3.56
N PHE A 166 10.70 9.45 2.28
CA PHE A 166 12.07 9.29 1.81
C PHE A 166 12.94 10.53 2.08
N TYR A 167 12.35 11.73 2.08
CA TYR A 167 13.08 12.96 2.40
C TYR A 167 13.29 13.20 3.89
N MET A 168 12.33 12.84 4.74
CA MET A 168 12.44 12.96 6.19
C MET A 168 13.47 11.98 6.76
N TYR A 169 13.58 10.80 6.15
CA TYR A 169 14.47 9.72 6.58
C TYR A 169 15.60 9.46 5.58
N LYS A 170 16.31 10.53 5.21
CA LYS A 170 17.57 10.38 4.48
C LYS A 170 18.57 9.61 5.34
N ASN A 171 19.18 8.60 4.74
CA ASN A 171 20.29 7.83 5.32
C ASN A 171 21.38 8.73 5.91
#